data_AF-A0A9E8N5T2-F1
#
_entry.id   AF-A0A9E8N5T2-F1
#
_cell.length_a   1.000
_cell.length_b   1.000
_cell.length_c   1.000
_cell.angle_alpha   90.00
_cell.angle_beta   90.00
_cell.angle_gamma   90.00
#
_symmetry.space_group_name_H-M   'P 1'
#
loop_
_entity.id
_entity.type
_entity.pdbx_description
1 polymer ?
#
loop_
_entity_poly.entity_id
_entity_poly.type
_entity_poly.pdbx_seq_one_letter_code
_entity_poly.pdbx_strand_id
1 'polypeptide(L)'
;MKRERRKFSASFKAKVAIEAIKEVSTVQDLASKYQIHPTQIAAWKREFLEKAELVFDKEAPAINEAENSKEQELYAKIGELQVQVDFLKKVLGK
;
A
#
# COMPACT_ATOMS: atom_id res chain seq x y z
N MET A 1 -7.59 21.43 -18.02
CA MET A 1 -7.20 20.00 -18.08
C MET A 1 -6.60 19.58 -16.75
N LYS A 2 -7.17 18.58 -16.07
CA LYS A 2 -6.66 18.08 -14.79
C LYS A 2 -5.37 17.30 -15.05
N ARG A 3 -4.21 17.87 -14.70
CA ARG A 3 -2.92 17.19 -14.86
C ARG A 3 -2.92 15.96 -13.96
N GLU A 4 -2.90 14.78 -14.57
CA GLU A 4 -2.93 13.52 -13.84
C GLU A 4 -1.62 13.36 -13.06
N ARG A 5 -1.71 13.14 -11.74
CA ARG A 5 -0.53 12.98 -10.90
C ARG A 5 0.20 11.70 -11.31
N ARG A 6 1.48 11.84 -11.68
CA ARG A 6 2.34 10.69 -11.98
C ARG A 6 2.40 9.76 -10.77
N LYS A 7 1.97 8.51 -10.95
CA LYS A 7 2.02 7.49 -9.91
C LYS A 7 3.38 6.79 -9.97
N PHE A 8 4.00 6.60 -8.80
CA PHE A 8 5.28 5.89 -8.66
C PHE A 8 5.07 4.61 -7.86
N SER A 9 5.72 3.52 -8.27
CA SER A 9 5.66 2.25 -7.55
C SER A 9 6.34 2.35 -6.18
N ALA A 10 5.93 1.51 -5.22
CA ALA A 10 6.54 1.45 -3.90
C ALA A 10 8.05 1.15 -3.98
N SER A 11 8.44 0.20 -4.84
CA SER A 11 9.85 -0.16 -5.08
C SER A 11 10.68 1.02 -5.58
N PHE A 12 10.10 1.85 -6.45
CA PHE A 12 10.78 3.01 -6.99
C PHE A 12 10.97 4.10 -5.93
N LYS A 13 9.91 4.41 -5.15
CA LYS A 13 10.01 5.36 -4.03
C LYS A 13 11.06 4.93 -3.01
N ALA A 14 11.09 3.64 -2.64
CA ALA A 14 12.09 3.10 -1.73
C ALA A 14 13.52 3.24 -2.29
N LYS A 15 13.73 2.93 -3.58
CA LYS A 15 15.04 3.11 -4.22
C LYS A 15 15.53 4.56 -4.14
N VAL A 16 14.66 5.52 -4.50
CA VAL A 16 15.00 6.95 -4.47
C VAL A 16 15.24 7.42 -3.03
N ALA A 17 14.43 6.98 -2.07
CA ALA A 17 14.60 7.31 -0.65
C ALA A 17 15.94 6.78 -0.10
N ILE A 18 16.31 5.53 -0.42
CA ILE A 18 17.59 4.93 0.00
C ILE A 18 18.76 5.70 -0.60
N GLU A 19 18.70 6.08 -1.88
CA GLU A 19 19.77 6.86 -2.51
C GLU A 19 19.90 8.27 -1.89
N ALA A 20 18.78 8.88 -1.51
CA ALA A 20 18.75 10.14 -0.78
C ALA A 20 19.23 10.03 0.69
N ILE A 21 19.13 8.85 1.31
CA ILE A 21 19.65 8.56 2.66
C ILE A 21 21.16 8.29 2.62
N LYS A 22 21.65 7.63 1.57
CA LYS A 22 23.08 7.35 1.39
C LYS A 22 23.92 8.61 1.14
N GLU A 23 23.28 9.72 0.77
CA GLU A 23 23.91 11.04 0.57
C GLU A 23 25.08 11.05 -0.43
N VAL A 24 25.16 10.04 -1.31
CA VAL A 24 26.15 9.95 -2.40
C VAL A 24 25.88 10.99 -3.49
N SER A 25 24.63 11.44 -3.62
CA SER A 25 24.22 12.47 -4.57
C SER A 25 23.27 13.44 -3.87
N THR A 26 23.33 14.71 -4.25
CA THR A 26 22.45 15.71 -3.63
C THR A 26 20.99 15.46 -4.04
N VAL A 27 20.05 16.00 -3.25
CA VAL A 27 18.62 15.93 -3.60
C VAL A 27 18.35 16.59 -4.96
N GLN A 28 19.14 17.58 -5.35
CA GLN A 28 19.03 18.26 -6.65
C GLN A 28 19.52 17.37 -7.81
N ASP A 29 20.59 16.61 -7.59
CA ASP A 29 21.09 15.64 -8.57
C ASP A 29 20.09 14.49 -8.76
N LEU A 30 19.54 13.98 -7.65
CA LEU A 30 18.51 12.93 -7.68
C LEU A 30 17.22 13.43 -8.34
N ALA A 31 16.82 14.68 -8.07
CA ALA A 31 15.69 15.32 -8.71
C ALA A 31 15.87 15.40 -10.23
N SER A 32 17.07 15.74 -10.68
CA SER A 32 17.42 15.81 -12.10
C SER A 32 17.48 14.41 -12.75
N LYS A 33 18.15 13.46 -12.08
CA LYS A 33 18.33 12.07 -12.53
C LYS A 33 16.99 11.34 -12.71
N TYR A 34 16.09 11.48 -11.75
CA TYR A 34 14.81 10.78 -11.77
C TYR A 34 13.65 11.63 -12.33
N GLN A 35 13.90 12.91 -12.64
CA GLN A 35 12.90 13.90 -13.05
C GLN A 35 11.75 14.02 -12.03
N ILE A 36 12.13 14.20 -10.76
CA ILE A 36 11.23 14.28 -9.62
C ILE A 36 11.49 15.59 -8.89
N HIS A 37 10.44 16.22 -8.39
CA HIS A 37 10.60 17.45 -7.64
C HIS A 37 11.36 17.18 -6.31
N PRO A 38 12.35 18.01 -5.91
CA PRO A 38 13.13 17.82 -4.68
C PRO A 38 12.28 17.58 -3.42
N THR A 39 11.14 18.28 -3.30
CA THR A 39 10.22 18.11 -2.16
C THR A 39 9.58 16.72 -2.09
N GLN A 40 9.35 16.05 -3.23
CA GLN A 40 8.86 14.66 -3.23
C GLN A 40 9.93 13.69 -2.73
N ILE A 41 11.19 13.91 -3.12
CA ILE A 41 12.32 13.10 -2.66
C ILE A 41 12.49 13.26 -1.14
N ALA A 42 12.44 14.49 -0.63
CA ALA A 42 12.49 14.76 0.80
C ALA A 42 11.32 14.10 1.56
N ALA A 43 10.11 14.16 1.01
CA ALA A 43 8.94 13.52 1.59
C ALA A 43 9.11 11.99 1.66
N TRP A 44 9.62 11.35 0.59
CA TRP A 44 9.86 9.91 0.59
C TRP A 44 11.02 9.50 1.51
N LYS A 45 12.08 10.31 1.61
CA LYS A 45 13.17 10.09 2.58
C LYS A 45 12.60 10.06 4.01
N ARG A 46 11.78 11.04 4.36
CA ARG A 46 11.14 11.10 5.68
C ARG A 46 10.18 9.92 5.91
N GLU A 47 9.28 9.65 4.98
CA GLU A 47 8.32 8.55 5.08
C GLU A 47 9.03 7.19 5.21
N PHE A 48 10.14 7.00 4.49
CA PHE A 48 10.93 5.77 4.59
C PHE A 48 11.57 5.62 5.96
N LEU A 49 12.14 6.70 6.52
CA LEU A 49 12.76 6.66 7.86
C LEU A 49 11.73 6.40 8.96
N GLU A 50 10.56 7.05 8.89
CA GLU A 50 9.46 6.83 9.85
C GLU A 50 8.91 5.40 9.79
N LYS A 51 8.84 4.79 8.61
CA LYS A 51 8.30 3.43 8.44
C LYS A 51 9.38 2.34 8.47
N ALA A 52 10.66 2.69 8.49
CA ALA A 52 11.76 1.73 8.45
C ALA A 52 11.77 0.82 9.68
N GLU A 53 11.39 1.34 10.85
CA GLU A 53 11.29 0.58 12.10
C GLU A 53 10.26 -0.56 12.02
N LEU A 54 9.16 -0.35 11.28
CA LEU A 54 8.10 -1.35 11.08
C LEU A 54 8.60 -2.61 10.36
N VAL A 55 9.72 -2.53 9.63
CA VAL A 55 10.33 -3.70 8.97
C VAL A 55 10.96 -4.66 9.99
N PHE A 56 11.38 -4.13 11.14
CA PHE A 56 12.01 -4.91 12.21
C PHE A 56 11.04 -5.23 13.36
N ASP A 57 9.92 -4.53 13.42
CA ASP A 57 8.84 -4.83 14.35
C ASP A 57 8.12 -6.12 13.94
N LYS A 58 8.28 -7.17 14.76
CA LYS A 58 7.65 -8.49 14.54
C LYS A 58 6.15 -8.49 14.90
N GLU A 59 5.68 -7.48 15.62
CA GLU A 59 4.28 -7.33 16.05
C GLU A 59 3.50 -6.36 15.17
N ALA A 60 4.18 -5.64 14.26
CA ALA A 60 3.48 -4.88 13.23
C ALA A 60 2.59 -5.85 12.45
N PRO A 61 1.26 -5.64 12.43
CA PRO A 61 0.37 -6.51 11.68
C PRO A 61 0.91 -6.47 10.25
N ALA A 62 1.31 -7.64 9.74
CA ALA A 62 1.59 -7.75 8.32
C ALA A 62 0.34 -7.16 7.66
N ILE A 63 0.48 -6.13 6.83
CA ILE A 63 -0.69 -5.43 6.24
C ILE A 63 -1.67 -6.45 5.64
N ASN A 64 -1.12 -7.57 5.16
CA ASN A 64 -1.80 -8.76 4.71
C ASN A 64 -2.65 -9.48 5.78
N GLU A 65 -2.25 -9.59 7.05
CA GLU A 65 -3.04 -10.26 8.10
C GLU A 65 -4.33 -9.51 8.47
N ALA A 66 -4.26 -8.18 8.54
CA ALA A 66 -5.44 -7.35 8.78
C ALA A 66 -6.39 -7.34 7.56
N GLU A 67 -5.86 -7.37 6.34
CA GLU A 67 -6.63 -7.54 5.11
C GLU A 67 -7.24 -8.95 5.01
N ASN A 68 -6.46 -10.00 5.33
CA ASN A 68 -6.91 -11.39 5.36
C ASN A 68 -8.05 -11.61 6.36
N SER A 69 -7.97 -10.99 7.54
CA SER A 69 -9.02 -11.09 8.56
C SER A 69 -10.34 -10.50 8.06
N LYS A 70 -10.28 -9.33 7.39
CA LYS A 70 -11.46 -8.70 6.78
C LYS A 70 -11.98 -9.49 5.59
N GLU A 71 -11.10 -10.07 4.76
CA GLU A 71 -11.50 -10.96 3.67
C GLU A 71 -12.21 -12.21 4.19
N GLN A 72 -11.72 -12.81 5.28
CA GLN A 72 -12.36 -13.96 5.92
C GLN A 72 -13.75 -13.62 6.45
N GLU A 73 -13.91 -12.48 7.12
CA GLU A 73 -15.23 -12.01 7.59
C GLU A 73 -16.21 -11.81 6.42
N LEU A 74 -15.74 -11.21 5.32
CA LEU A 74 -16.55 -10.99 4.12
C LEU A 74 -16.94 -12.32 3.45
N TYR A 75 -16.01 -13.28 3.34
CA TYR A 75 -16.30 -14.61 2.80
C TYR A 75 -17.31 -15.36 3.67
N ALA A 76 -17.20 -15.27 4.99
CA ALA A 76 -18.18 -15.87 5.90
C ALA A 76 -19.58 -15.25 5.69
N LYS A 77 -19.67 -13.92 5.56
CA LYS A 77 -20.93 -13.21 5.30
C LYS A 77 -21.55 -13.62 3.96
N ILE A 78 -20.73 -13.76 2.92
CA ILE A 78 -21.18 -14.22 1.59
C ILE A 78 -21.73 -15.64 1.68
N GLY A 79 -21.03 -16.55 2.40
CA GLY A 79 -21.50 -17.92 2.62
C GLY A 79 -22.83 -17.98 3.36
N GLU A 80 -22.98 -17.18 4.42
CA GLU A 80 -24.24 -17.06 5.17
C GLU A 80 -25.39 -16.58 4.26
N LEU A 81 -25.16 -15.51 3.49
CA LEU A 81 -26.14 -14.98 2.54
C LEU A 81 -26.48 -16.00 1.45
N GLN A 82 -25.50 -16.74 0.94
CA GLN A 82 -25.72 -17.79 -0.06
C GLN A 82 -26.63 -18.89 0.49
N VAL A 83 -26.38 -19.35 1.71
CA VAL A 83 -27.24 -20.34 2.40
C VAL A 83 -28.65 -19.80 2.60
N GLN A 84 -28.80 -18.55 3.03
CA GLN A 84 -30.11 -17.92 3.20
C GLN A 84 -30.86 -17.82 1.86
N VAL A 85 -30.17 -17.41 0.79
CA VAL A 85 -30.76 -17.33 -0.56
C VAL A 85 -31.19 -18.70 -1.06
N ASP A 86 -30.35 -19.72 -0.92
CA ASP A 86 -30.65 -21.07 -1.39
C ASP A 86 -31.77 -21.74 -0.57
N PHE A 87 -31.81 -21.46 0.74
CA PHE A 87 -32.94 -21.84 1.59
C PHE A 87 -34.24 -21.18 1.13
N LEU A 88 -34.23 -19.86 0.91
CA LEU A 88 -35.40 -19.12 0.45
C LEU A 88 -35.88 -19.62 -0.92
N LYS A 89 -34.99 -19.90 -1.87
CA LYS A 89 -35.34 -20.53 -3.16
C LYS A 89 -36.03 -21.87 -2.96
N LYS A 90 -35.47 -22.74 -2.12
CA LYS A 90 -36.01 -24.08 -1.83
C LYS A 90 -37.39 -24.02 -1.18
N VAL A 91 -37.61 -23.10 -0.24
CA VAL A 91 -38.89 -22.96 0.48
C VAL A 91 -39.96 -22.28 -0.37
N LEU A 92 -39.59 -21.28 -1.17
CA LEU A 92 -40.52 -20.53 -2.03
C LEU A 92 -40.85 -21.25 -3.35
N GLY A 93 -40.24 -22.42 -3.62
CA GLY A 93 -40.63 -23.29 -4.73
C GLY A 93 -40.47 -22.68 -6.12
N LYS A 94 -39.51 -21.78 -6.32
CA LYS A 94 -39.07 -21.32 -7.64
C LYS A 94 -37.76 -21.99 -8.04
#